data_AF-A0A7T1IAU1-F1
#
_entry.id   AF-A0A7T1IAU1-F1
#
_cell.length_a   1.000
_cell.length_b   1.000
_cell.length_c   1.000
_cell.angle_alpha   90.00
_cell.angle_beta   90.00
_cell.angle_gamma   90.00
#
_symmetry.space_group_name_H-M   'P 1'
#
loop_
_entity.id
_entity.type
_entity.pdbx_description
1 polymer ?
#
loop_
_entity_poly.entity_id
_entity_poly.type
_entity_poly.pdbx_seq_one_letter_code
_entity_poly.pdbx_strand_id
1 'polypeptide(L)'
;MPSPIPPSSSPPSESLVASLCREADRLRCRARQVVGDIGRCREEGLVDRLQQELQLLQGRRLELQASAKQLSRTRAVRDNLAVAFLDELTRRPLAC
;
A
#
# COMPACT_ATOMS: atom_id res chain seq x y z
N MET A 1 -46.60 -4.92 20.27
CA MET A 1 -45.56 -3.87 20.31
C MET A 1 -44.47 -4.27 19.32
N PRO A 2 -44.19 -3.52 18.25
CA PRO A 2 -43.13 -3.87 17.31
C PRO A 2 -41.76 -3.47 17.87
N SER A 3 -40.83 -4.43 17.89
CA SER A 3 -39.44 -4.26 18.32
C SER A 3 -38.66 -3.31 17.40
N PRO A 4 -37.70 -2.53 17.92
CA PRO A 4 -36.87 -1.67 17.09
C PRO A 4 -35.86 -2.51 16.30
N ILE A 5 -35.87 -2.34 14.98
CA ILE A 5 -34.87 -2.90 14.06
C ILE A 5 -33.54 -2.18 14.33
N PRO A 6 -32.43 -2.88 14.59
CA PRO A 6 -31.14 -2.21 14.78
C PRO A 6 -30.73 -1.50 13.49
N PRO A 7 -30.09 -0.32 13.56
CA PRO A 7 -29.58 0.34 12.36
C PRO A 7 -28.55 -0.58 11.70
N SER A 8 -28.83 -0.97 10.46
CA SER A 8 -27.86 -1.62 9.59
C SER A 8 -26.69 -0.67 9.40
N SER A 9 -25.64 -0.82 10.21
CA SER A 9 -24.39 -0.10 10.04
C SER A 9 -23.77 -0.55 8.72
N SER A 10 -24.02 0.21 7.66
CA SER A 10 -23.22 0.12 6.44
C SER A 10 -21.75 0.18 6.85
N PRO A 11 -20.86 -0.68 6.31
CA PRO A 11 -19.45 -0.57 6.61
C PRO A 11 -19.01 0.87 6.31
N PRO A 12 -18.25 1.52 7.22
CA PRO A 12 -17.78 2.87 6.96
C PRO A 12 -17.07 2.81 5.61
N SER A 13 -17.52 3.62 4.65
CA SER A 13 -16.86 3.73 3.36
C SER A 13 -15.38 3.96 3.64
N GLU A 14 -14.54 2.95 3.40
CA GLU A 14 -13.14 3.03 3.80
C GLU A 14 -12.56 4.26 3.11
N SER A 15 -11.99 5.18 3.91
CA SER A 15 -11.35 6.37 3.37
C SER A 15 -10.34 5.92 2.32
N LEU A 16 -10.37 6.50 1.13
CA LEU A 16 -9.45 6.20 0.04
C LEU A 16 -7.99 6.18 0.54
N VAL A 17 -7.63 7.12 1.42
CA VAL A 17 -6.30 7.20 2.01
C VAL A 17 -5.99 5.99 2.88
N ALA A 18 -6.96 5.47 3.64
CA ALA A 18 -6.79 4.26 4.43
C ALA A 18 -6.58 3.02 3.55
N SER A 19 -7.29 2.90 2.43
CA SER A 19 -7.08 1.81 1.47
C SER A 19 -5.68 1.88 0.84
N LEU A 20 -5.22 3.08 0.47
CA LEU A 20 -3.87 3.29 -0.07
C LEU A 20 -2.76 3.01 0.97
N CYS A 21 -2.96 3.36 2.24
CA CYS A 21 -2.03 3.00 3.32
C CYS A 21 -1.90 1.48 3.46
N ARG A 22 -3.02 0.75 3.44
CA ARG A 22 -3.00 -0.72 3.50
C ARG A 22 -2.30 -1.33 2.28
N GLU A 23 -2.48 -0.73 1.10
CA GLU A 23 -1.78 -1.16 -0.10
C GLU A 23 -0.27 -0.96 0.03
N ALA A 24 0.16 0.20 0.53
CA ALA A 24 1.57 0.47 0.81
C ALA A 24 2.16 -0.55 1.79
N ASP A 25 1.45 -0.90 2.87
CA ASP A 25 1.89 -1.92 3.82
C ASP A 25 1.99 -3.31 3.20
N ARG A 26 1.01 -3.71 2.37
CA ARG A 26 1.05 -4.99 1.65
C ARG A 26 2.26 -5.09 0.73
N LEU A 27 2.57 -4.02 -0.01
CA LEU A 27 3.77 -3.98 -0.86
C LEU A 27 5.05 -4.13 -0.06
N ARG A 28 5.15 -3.46 1.10
CA ARG A 28 6.33 -3.58 1.99
C ARG A 28 6.48 -4.99 2.52
N CYS A 29 5.40 -5.61 2.98
CA CYS A 29 5.40 -7.00 3.44
C CYS A 29 5.84 -7.96 2.33
N ARG A 30 5.28 -7.81 1.12
CA ARG A 30 5.64 -8.66 -0.02
C ARG A 30 7.09 -8.47 -0.44
N ALA A 31 7.58 -7.24 -0.50
CA ALA A 31 8.97 -6.97 -0.85
C ALA A 31 9.95 -7.58 0.16
N ARG A 32 9.64 -7.52 1.46
CA ARG A 32 10.46 -8.20 2.49
C ARG A 32 10.49 -9.71 2.30
N GLN A 33 9.35 -10.32 1.96
CA GLN A 33 9.28 -11.76 1.66
C GLN A 33 10.16 -12.09 0.45
N VAL A 34 10.00 -11.36 -0.65
CA VAL A 34 10.77 -11.57 -1.89
C VAL A 34 12.27 -11.39 -1.64
N VAL A 35 12.69 -10.35 -0.91
CA VAL A 35 14.11 -10.15 -0.53
C VAL A 35 14.62 -11.31 0.32
N GLY A 36 13.83 -11.79 1.28
CA GLY A 36 14.17 -12.96 2.09
C GLY A 36 14.25 -14.25 1.28
N ASP A 37 13.43 -14.40 0.24
CA ASP A 37 13.45 -15.55 -0.66
C ASP A 37 14.65 -15.50 -1.61
N ILE A 38 15.00 -14.33 -2.14
CA ILE A 38 16.22 -14.11 -2.93
C ILE A 38 17.46 -14.53 -2.13
N GLY A 39 17.54 -14.15 -0.84
CA GLY A 39 18.69 -14.50 0.01
C GLY A 39 18.80 -16.00 0.34
N ARG A 40 17.74 -16.79 0.13
CA ARG A 40 17.70 -18.23 0.45
C ARG A 40 17.68 -19.13 -0.78
N CYS A 41 17.25 -18.61 -1.93
CA CYS A 41 17.13 -19.38 -3.15
C CYS A 41 18.50 -19.65 -3.77
N ARG A 42 18.70 -20.85 -4.31
CA ARG A 42 19.94 -21.27 -4.99
C ARG A 42 19.74 -21.57 -6.47
N GLU A 43 18.50 -21.52 -6.95
CA GLU A 43 18.17 -21.73 -8.35
C GLU A 43 18.17 -20.37 -9.06
N GLU A 44 19.09 -20.17 -10.00
CA GLU A 44 19.28 -18.89 -10.69
C GLU A 44 18.01 -18.40 -11.40
N GLY A 45 17.28 -19.32 -12.06
CA GLY A 45 16.03 -18.97 -12.75
C GLY A 45 14.91 -18.50 -11.82
N LEU A 46 14.88 -18.99 -10.58
CA LEU A 46 13.94 -18.49 -9.56
C LEU A 46 14.41 -17.16 -8.97
N VAL A 47 15.72 -16.97 -8.79
CA VAL A 47 16.30 -15.70 -8.35
C VAL A 47 15.96 -14.58 -9.35
N ASP A 48 16.12 -14.83 -10.65
CA ASP A 48 15.77 -13.85 -11.68
C ASP A 48 14.30 -13.45 -11.64
N ARG A 49 13.40 -14.43 -11.44
CA ARG A 49 11.95 -14.16 -11.30
C ARG A 49 11.65 -13.35 -10.04
N LEU A 50 12.29 -13.66 -8.91
CA LEU A 50 12.11 -12.91 -7.67
C LEU A 50 12.66 -11.48 -7.79
N GLN A 51 13.78 -11.30 -8.50
CA GLN A 51 14.31 -9.96 -8.80
C GLN A 51 13.36 -9.15 -9.69
N GLN A 52 12.78 -9.77 -10.73
CA GLN A 52 11.74 -9.14 -11.54
C GLN A 52 10.51 -8.76 -10.72
N GLU A 53 10.06 -9.65 -9.82
CA GLU A 53 8.97 -9.34 -8.90
C GLU A 53 9.31 -8.15 -8.00
N LEU A 54 10.53 -8.10 -7.45
CA LEU A 54 10.98 -6.97 -6.64
C LEU A 54 10.96 -5.66 -7.43
N GLN A 55 11.35 -5.66 -8.71
CA GLN A 55 11.27 -4.49 -9.59
C GLN A 55 9.82 -4.05 -9.81
N LEU A 56 8.89 -4.99 -10.03
CA LEU A 56 7.46 -4.70 -10.17
C LEU A 56 6.89 -4.06 -8.89
N LEU A 57 7.26 -4.58 -7.73
CA LEU A 57 6.85 -4.02 -6.43
C LEU A 57 7.39 -2.59 -6.25
N GLN A 58 8.63 -2.33 -6.66
CA GLN A 58 9.21 -0.99 -6.63
C GLN A 58 8.47 -0.02 -7.56
N GLY A 59 8.11 -0.47 -8.77
CA GLY A 59 7.27 0.29 -9.69
C GLY A 59 5.92 0.65 -9.07
N ARG A 60 5.25 -0.33 -8.45
CA ARG A 60 3.96 -0.11 -7.78
C ARG A 60 4.05 0.87 -6.62
N ARG A 61 5.15 0.85 -5.85
CA ARG A 61 5.40 1.87 -4.81
C ARG A 61 5.51 3.27 -5.40
N LEU A 62 6.20 3.43 -6.53
CA LEU A 62 6.33 4.73 -7.19
C LEU A 62 4.97 5.25 -7.69
N GLU A 63 4.12 4.37 -8.22
CA GLU A 63 2.74 4.71 -8.58
C GLU A 63 1.95 5.21 -7.36
N LEU A 64 1.99 4.48 -6.25
CA LEU A 64 1.32 4.91 -5.00
C LEU A 64 1.85 6.26 -4.50
N GLN A 65 3.15 6.49 -4.60
CA GLN A 65 3.74 7.79 -4.24
C GLN A 65 3.24 8.90 -5.15
N ALA A 66 3.11 8.65 -6.45
CA ALA A 66 2.54 9.61 -7.40
C ALA A 66 1.06 9.90 -7.06
N SER A 67 0.27 8.88 -6.74
CA SER A 67 -1.12 9.03 -6.29
C SER A 67 -1.22 9.83 -4.99
N ALA A 68 -0.34 9.58 -4.02
CA ALA A 68 -0.29 10.34 -2.77
C ALA A 68 -0.01 11.84 -3.02
N LYS A 69 0.94 12.16 -3.92
CA LYS A 69 1.26 13.54 -4.33
C LYS A 69 0.12 14.19 -5.12
N GLN A 70 -0.64 13.43 -5.90
CA GLN A 70 -1.83 13.94 -6.61
C GLN A 70 -2.95 14.24 -5.62
N LEU A 71 -3.17 13.36 -4.64
CA LEU A 71 -4.13 13.56 -3.57
C LEU A 71 -3.79 14.80 -2.73
N SER A 72 -2.51 15.03 -2.42
CA SER A 72 -2.08 16.20 -1.64
C SER A 72 -2.32 17.53 -2.35
N ARG A 73 -2.41 17.52 -3.69
CA ARG A 73 -2.73 18.70 -4.51
C ARG A 73 -4.22 18.91 -4.68
N THR A 74 -5.03 17.90 -4.35
CA THR A 74 -6.48 17.95 -4.53
C THR A 74 -7.12 18.62 -3.32
N ARG A 75 -7.68 19.82 -3.54
CA ARG A 75 -8.33 20.65 -2.50
C ARG A 75 -9.55 19.98 -1.82
N ALA A 76 -10.03 18.86 -2.38
CA ALA A 76 -11.16 18.10 -1.86
C ALA A 76 -10.82 17.14 -0.71
N VAL A 77 -9.53 16.83 -0.48
CA VAL A 77 -9.13 15.95 0.62
C VAL A 77 -9.00 16.79 1.89
N ARG A 78 -9.91 16.59 2.85
CA ARG A 78 -9.91 17.29 4.15
C ARG A 78 -8.78 16.82 5.08
N ASP A 79 -8.32 15.58 4.93
CA ASP A 79 -7.31 14.98 5.81
C ASP A 79 -5.88 15.16 5.28
N ASN A 80 -5.37 16.39 5.41
CA ASN A 80 -3.98 16.72 5.06
C ASN A 80 -2.95 15.83 5.80
N LEU A 81 -3.24 15.43 7.04
CA LEU A 81 -2.36 14.55 7.82
C LEU A 81 -2.29 13.14 7.24
N ALA A 82 -3.43 12.54 6.89
CA ALA A 82 -3.47 11.18 6.37
C ALA A 82 -2.75 11.09 5.01
N VAL A 83 -2.90 12.11 4.17
CA VAL A 83 -2.19 12.19 2.89
C VAL A 83 -0.69 12.39 3.09
N ALA A 84 -0.28 13.24 4.03
CA ALA A 84 1.14 13.43 4.36
C ALA A 84 1.77 12.12 4.89
N PHE A 85 1.03 11.37 5.70
CA PHE A 85 1.45 10.05 6.18
C PHE A 85 1.63 9.06 5.03
N LEU A 86 0.69 9.02 4.08
CA LEU A 86 0.79 8.17 2.89
C LEU A 86 2.00 8.52 2.00
N ASP A 87 2.27 9.82 1.77
CA ASP A 87 3.46 10.25 1.01
C ASP A 87 4.76 9.79 1.71
N GLU A 88 4.82 9.89 3.04
CA GLU A 88 5.99 9.45 3.80
C GLU A 88 6.16 7.92 3.78
N LEU A 89 5.07 7.16 3.91
CA LEU A 89 5.09 5.69 3.82
C LEU A 89 5.60 5.20 2.46
N THR A 90 5.20 5.88 1.38
CA THR A 90 5.54 5.52 0.00
C THR A 90 6.91 6.08 -0.42
N ARG A 91 7.42 7.13 0.23
CA ARG A 91 8.77 7.68 -0.02
C ARG A 91 9.87 6.69 0.36
N ARG A 92 9.69 5.91 1.42
CA ARG A 92 10.69 4.94 1.90
C ARG A 92 10.85 3.76 0.93
N PRO A 93 12.09 3.36 0.59
CA PRO A 93 12.32 2.17 -0.24
C PRO A 93 11.72 0.91 0.39
N LEU A 94 11.41 -0.09 -0.46
CA LEU A 94 10.82 -1.36 -0.03
C LEU A 94 11.87 -2.33 0.54
N ALA A 95 13.09 -2.28 0.02
CA ALA A 95 14.22 -3.06 0.50
C ALA A 95 14.98 -2.22 1.54
N CYS A 96 14.82 -2.58 2.81
CA CYS A 96 15.71 -2.25 3.91
C CYS A 96 16.00 -3.55 4.66
#